data_AF-A0A0C2GAU8-F1
#
_entry.id   AF-A0A0C2GAU8-F1
#
_cell.length_a   1.000
_cell.length_b   1.000
_cell.length_c   1.000
_cell.angle_alpha   90.00
_cell.angle_beta   90.00
_cell.angle_gamma   90.00
#
_symmetry.space_group_name_H-M   'P 1'
#
loop_
_entity.id
_entity.type
_entity.pdbx_description
1 polymer ?
#
loop_
_entity_poly.entity_id
_entity_poly.type
_entity_poly.pdbx_seq_one_letter_code
_entity_poly.pdbx_strand_id
1 'polypeptide(L)'
;MHEGRPATVRLLDGECLEISVIARLSVNDVLTLAAHHCRLTQPDARYFGLAFIDDNDHYHWLQPGKNLLDYEFPSDKAVIQLSHNV
;
A
#
# COMPACT_ATOMS: atom_id res chain seq x y z
N MET A 1 -15.42 -19.03 0.09
CA MET A 1 -14.16 -18.66 -0.59
C MET A 1 -14.07 -17.16 -0.45
N HIS A 2 -13.11 -16.63 0.32
CA HIS A 2 -12.92 -15.19 0.38
C HIS A 2 -11.98 -14.83 -0.77
N GLU A 3 -12.57 -14.60 -1.94
CA GLU A 3 -11.83 -13.98 -3.04
C GLU A 3 -11.38 -12.59 -2.55
N GLY A 4 -10.07 -12.40 -2.41
CA GLY A 4 -9.51 -11.14 -1.91
C GLY A 4 -9.87 -9.98 -2.84
N ARG A 5 -9.99 -8.77 -2.30
CA ARG A 5 -10.23 -7.57 -3.11
C ARG A 5 -8.96 -7.27 -3.93
N PRO A 6 -9.03 -7.13 -5.26
CA PRO A 6 -7.86 -6.75 -6.06
C PRO A 6 -7.38 -5.34 -5.67
N ALA A 7 -6.06 -5.17 -5.56
CA ALA A 7 -5.45 -3.88 -5.32
C ALA A 7 -4.15 -3.72 -6.13
N THR A 8 -3.81 -2.48 -6.43
CA THR A 8 -2.59 -2.12 -7.15
C THR A 8 -1.75 -1.21 -6.27
N VAL A 9 -0.49 -1.57 -6.05
CA VAL A 9 0.49 -0.77 -5.30
C VAL A 9 1.40 -0.07 -6.30
N ARG A 10 1.27 1.25 -6.43
CA ARG A 10 2.13 2.09 -7.26
C ARG A 10 3.44 2.35 -6.51
N LEU A 11 4.56 2.06 -7.15
CA LEU A 11 5.90 2.18 -6.59
C LEU A 11 6.55 3.53 -6.93
N LEU A 12 7.70 3.80 -6.30
CA LEU A 12 8.47 5.03 -6.52
C LEU A 12 9.07 5.11 -7.92
N ASP A 13 9.39 3.96 -8.51
CA ASP A 13 9.96 3.84 -9.86
C ASP A 13 8.91 3.94 -10.98
N GLY A 14 7.62 4.05 -10.63
CA GLY A 14 6.50 4.11 -11.57
C GLY A 14 5.86 2.76 -11.89
N GLU A 15 6.49 1.65 -11.51
CA GLU A 15 5.91 0.31 -11.66
C GLU A 15 4.73 0.10 -10.71
N CYS A 16 3.94 -0.93 -10.99
CA CYS A 16 2.74 -1.27 -10.24
C CYS A 16 2.77 -2.75 -9.84
N LEU A 17 2.59 -3.04 -8.56
CA LEU A 17 2.43 -4.40 -8.05
C LEU A 17 0.94 -4.73 -7.89
N GLU A 18 0.48 -5.77 -8.56
CA GLU A 18 -0.87 -6.30 -8.36
C GLU A 18 -0.88 -7.25 -7.16
N ILE A 19 -1.77 -6.99 -6.20
CA ILE A 19 -1.95 -7.79 -4.99
C ILE A 19 -3.44 -8.11 -4.78
N SER A 20 -3.70 -9.15 -4.01
CA SER A 20 -5.05 -9.44 -3.50
C SER A 20 -5.10 -9.12 -2.01
N VAL A 21 -5.94 -8.18 -1.64
CA VAL A 21 -6.22 -7.80 -0.25
C VAL A 21 -7.00 -8.94 0.40
N ILE A 22 -6.29 -9.73 1.22
CA ILE A 22 -6.81 -10.87 1.98
C ILE A 22 -6.66 -10.62 3.49
N ALA A 23 -7.43 -11.35 4.32
CA ALA A 23 -7.54 -11.15 5.77
C ALA A 23 -6.23 -11.08 6.56
N ARG A 24 -5.12 -11.56 5.99
CA ARG A 24 -3.82 -11.68 6.65
C ARG A 24 -2.77 -10.70 6.12
N LEU A 25 -3.11 -9.87 5.12
CA LEU A 25 -2.14 -8.98 4.50
C LEU A 25 -2.08 -7.65 5.26
N SER A 26 -0.96 -7.43 5.97
CA SER A 26 -0.73 -6.20 6.72
C SER A 26 -0.15 -5.09 5.84
N VAL A 27 -0.33 -3.84 6.28
CA VAL A 27 0.30 -2.67 5.65
C VAL A 27 1.83 -2.83 5.65
N ASN A 28 2.41 -3.35 6.74
CA ASN A 28 3.85 -3.58 6.83
C ASN A 28 4.37 -4.62 5.84
N ASP A 29 3.61 -5.68 5.56
CA ASP A 29 3.98 -6.68 4.56
C ASP A 29 4.08 -6.04 3.16
N VAL A 30 3.08 -5.24 2.80
CA VAL A 30 3.06 -4.54 1.51
C VAL A 30 4.18 -3.50 1.42
N LEU A 31 4.43 -2.76 2.51
CA LEU A 31 5.52 -1.78 2.56
C LEU A 31 6.87 -2.47 2.37
N THR A 32 7.09 -3.61 3.03
CA THR A 32 8.33 -4.40 2.90
C THR A 32 8.52 -4.91 1.48
N LEU A 33 7.45 -5.42 0.85
CA LEU A 33 7.48 -5.88 -0.54
C LEU A 33 7.80 -4.74 -1.51
N ALA A 34 7.11 -3.61 -1.37
CA ALA A 34 7.30 -2.43 -2.20
C ALA A 34 8.72 -1.85 -2.06
N ALA A 35 9.23 -1.78 -0.82
CA ALA A 35 10.60 -1.34 -0.54
C ALA A 35 11.65 -2.27 -1.14
N HIS A 36 11.46 -3.60 -1.06
CA HIS A 36 12.35 -4.58 -1.66
C HIS A 36 12.37 -4.44 -3.19
N HIS A 37 11.21 -4.22 -3.83
CA HIS A 37 11.13 -3.99 -5.28
C HIS A 37 11.88 -2.74 -5.71
N CYS A 38 11.70 -1.64 -4.97
CA CYS A 38 12.39 -0.37 -5.19
C CYS A 38 13.89 -0.41 -4.79
N ARG A 39 14.38 -1.54 -4.25
CA ARG A 39 15.73 -1.68 -3.68
C ARG A 39 16.06 -0.61 -2.63
N LEU A 40 15.05 -0.19 -1.86
CA LEU A 40 15.24 0.75 -0.76
C LEU A 40 16.12 0.10 0.32
N THR A 41 17.08 0.86 0.83
CA THR A 41 17.89 0.40 1.96
C THR A 41 17.08 0.52 3.27
N GLN A 42 17.39 -0.30 4.29
CA GLN A 42 16.72 -0.22 5.60
C GLN A 42 16.67 1.19 6.22
N PRO A 43 17.73 2.02 6.18
CA PRO A 43 17.62 3.38 6.71
C PRO A 43 16.66 4.25 5.92
N ASP A 44 16.51 4.06 4.61
CA ASP A 44 15.66 4.88 3.76
C ASP A 44 14.17 4.48 3.86
N ALA A 45 13.90 3.19 4.04
CA ALA A 45 12.54 2.65 4.13
C ALA A 45 11.66 3.32 5.19
N ARG A 46 12.27 3.88 6.25
CA ARG A 46 11.57 4.59 7.33
C ARG A 46 10.90 5.89 6.88
N TYR A 47 11.35 6.47 5.77
CA TYR A 47 10.82 7.73 5.22
C TYR A 47 9.68 7.50 4.23
N PHE A 48 9.27 6.24 4.05
CA PHE A 48 8.20 5.88 3.14
C PHE A 48 7.03 5.27 3.90
N GLY A 49 5.84 5.59 3.42
CA GLY A 49 4.59 5.02 3.88
C GLY A 49 3.73 4.61 2.69
N LEU A 50 2.66 3.88 2.98
CA LEU A 50 1.62 3.59 2.00
C LEU A 50 0.45 4.55 2.25
N ALA A 51 -0.14 5.06 1.18
CA ALA A 51 -1.37 5.83 1.24
C ALA A 51 -2.28 5.46 0.08
N PHE A 52 -3.58 5.65 0.24
CA PHE A 52 -4.50 5.74 -0.90
C PHE A 52 -5.02 7.16 -1.01
N ILE A 53 -5.49 7.52 -2.20
CA ILE A 53 -6.10 8.82 -2.48
C ILE A 53 -7.59 8.58 -2.65
N ASP A 54 -8.42 9.35 -1.95
CA ASP A 54 -9.87 9.30 -2.10
C ASP A 54 -10.37 10.12 -3.30
N ASP A 55 -11.67 10.08 -3.57
CA ASP A 55 -12.28 10.82 -4.68
C ASP A 55 -12.19 12.36 -4.53
N ASN A 56 -11.75 12.87 -3.37
CA ASN A 56 -11.53 14.29 -3.10
C ASN A 56 -10.03 14.66 -3.13
N ASP A 57 -9.17 13.81 -3.68
CA ASP A 57 -7.72 13.98 -3.72
C ASP A 57 -7.04 14.04 -2.33
N HIS A 58 -7.69 13.52 -1.27
CA HIS A 58 -7.08 13.45 0.04
C HIS A 58 -6.23 12.19 0.21
N TYR A 59 -5.04 12.38 0.78
CA TYR A 59 -4.15 11.29 1.16
C TYR A 59 -4.59 10.66 2.47
N HIS A 60 -4.88 9.36 2.43
CA HIS A 60 -5.15 8.53 3.58
C HIS A 60 -3.98 7.62 3.86
N TRP A 61 -3.14 8.00 4.82
CA TRP A 61 -1.96 7.23 5.22
C TRP A 61 -2.36 5.94 5.94
N LEU A 62 -1.83 4.83 5.43
CA LEU A 62 -2.03 3.50 6.00
C LEU A 62 -1.04 3.27 7.15
N GLN A 63 -1.58 2.85 8.28
CA GLN A 63 -0.81 2.55 9.49
C GLN A 63 -0.13 1.18 9.37
N PRO A 64 1.20 1.07 9.57
CA PRO A 64 1.95 -0.19 9.43
C PRO A 64 1.41 -1.36 10.28
N GLY A 65 0.81 -1.07 11.44
CA GLY A 65 0.25 -2.08 12.35
C GLY A 65 -1.18 -2.54 12.05
N LYS A 66 -1.78 -2.11 10.92
CA LYS A 66 -3.15 -2.47 10.53
C LYS A 66 -3.16 -3.39 9.32
N ASN A 67 -4.26 -4.11 9.13
CA ASN A 67 -4.49 -4.91 7.93
C ASN A 67 -5.08 -4.03 6.84
N LEU A 68 -4.82 -4.34 5.57
CA LEU A 68 -5.43 -3.61 4.46
C LEU A 68 -6.96 -3.73 4.43
N LEU A 69 -7.52 -4.81 4.97
CA LEU A 69 -8.97 -5.00 5.12
C LEU A 69 -9.62 -4.10 6.17
N ASP A 70 -8.84 -3.49 7.07
CA ASP A 70 -9.36 -2.53 8.05
C ASP A 70 -9.69 -1.17 7.40
N TYR A 71 -9.35 -0.98 6.13
CA TYR A 71 -9.55 0.28 5.40
C TYR A 71 -10.66 0.16 4.36
N GLU A 72 -11.46 1.23 4.27
CA GLU A 72 -12.45 1.40 3.22
C GLU A 72 -11.83 2.15 2.03
N PHE A 73 -11.46 1.41 0.99
CA PHE A 73 -10.96 2.00 -0.25
C PHE A 73 -12.11 2.56 -1.11
N PRO A 74 -11.87 3.68 -1.82
CA PRO A 74 -12.89 4.35 -2.64
C PRO A 74 -13.38 3.54 -3.84
N SER A 75 -12.61 2.54 -4.28
CA SER A 75 -12.92 1.71 -5.45
C SER A 75 -12.80 0.22 -5.14
N ASP A 76 -13.51 -0.61 -5.92
CA ASP A 76 -13.38 -2.07 -5.93
C ASP A 76 -11.95 -2.52 -6.22
N LYS A 77 -11.24 -1.76 -7.06
CA LYS A 77 -9.80 -1.92 -7.28
C LYS A 77 -9.07 -0.86 -6.47
N ALA A 78 -8.61 -1.24 -5.28
CA ALA A 78 -7.92 -0.30 -4.42
C ALA A 78 -6.57 0.12 -5.05
N VAL A 79 -6.31 1.42 -5.10
CA VAL A 79 -5.03 1.97 -5.54
C VAL A 79 -4.28 2.48 -4.32
N ILE A 80 -3.14 1.87 -4.03
CA ILE A 80 -2.25 2.22 -2.92
C ILE A 80 -0.97 2.75 -3.54
N GLN A 81 -0.35 3.76 -2.95
CA GLN A 81 0.88 4.36 -3.42
C GLN A 81 1.94 4.33 -2.34
N LEU A 82 3.15 3.88 -2.70
CA LEU A 82 4.34 4.09 -1.90
C LEU A 82 4.76 5.56 -2.03
N SER A 83 4.67 6.30 -0.94
CA SER A 83 4.91 7.75 -0.92
C SER A 83 5.87 8.13 0.21
N HIS A 84 6.60 9.20 0.01
CA HIS A 84 7.48 9.76 1.04
C HIS A 84 6.63 10.35 2.17
N ASN A 85 6.83 9.88 3.39
CA ASN A 85 6.08 10.25 4.59
C ASN A 85 7.04 11.02 5.53
N VAL A 86 7.05 12.35 5.40
CA VAL A 86 7.84 13.28 6.24
C VAL A 86 7.05 14.49 6.65
#